data_AF-A0A9N9K9P8-F1
#
_entry.id   AF-A0A9N9K9P8-F1
#
_cell.length_a   1.000
_cell.length_b   1.000
_cell.length_c   1.000
_cell.angle_alpha   90.00
_cell.angle_beta   90.00
_cell.angle_gamma   90.00
#
_symmetry.space_group_name_H-M   'P 1'
#
loop_
_entity.id
_entity.type
_entity.pdbx_description
1 polymer ?
#
loop_
_entity_poly.entity_id
_entity_poly.type
_entity_poly.pdbx_seq_one_letter_code
_entity_poly.pdbx_strand_id
1 'polypeptide(L)'
;VVDLYSFESLALVKKFKQDLARLIYKIQYAIEGKLKEGEYSKLWNKILQKIIDYMNNNKTRLIDMLPSYAMSLGEVIPKVSTKPKRPIGKDESLLQKRLIPVLYYLEDEPIDSTKHLIGRNPKRPFKREELQ
;
A
#
# COMPACT_ATOMS: atom_id res chain seq x y z
N VAL A 1 7.61 25.90 15.59
CA VAL A 1 6.59 26.34 14.61
C VAL A 1 6.74 25.45 13.39
N VAL A 2 5.81 24.52 13.15
CA VAL A 2 5.82 23.70 11.94
C VAL A 2 5.30 24.59 10.81
N ASP A 3 6.14 24.84 9.81
CA ASP A 3 5.75 25.64 8.65
C ASP A 3 4.56 24.98 7.95
N LEU A 4 3.55 25.78 7.57
CA LEU A 4 2.27 25.30 7.02
C LEU A 4 2.50 24.42 5.78
N TYR A 5 3.62 24.64 5.08
CA TYR A 5 4.03 23.93 3.87
C TYR A 5 5.26 23.02 4.05
N SER A 6 5.67 22.73 5.28
CA SER A 6 6.75 21.78 5.52
C SER A 6 6.44 20.40 4.91
N PHE A 7 7.47 19.69 4.46
CA PHE A 7 7.31 18.35 3.88
C PHE A 7 6.56 17.40 4.83
N GLU A 8 6.77 17.57 6.14
CA GLU A 8 6.15 16.79 7.21
C GLU A 8 4.65 17.07 7.34
N SER A 9 4.20 18.33 7.26
CA SER A 9 2.76 18.67 7.31
C SER A 9 2.01 18.12 6.10
N LEU A 10 2.66 18.08 4.93
CA LEU A 10 2.11 17.53 3.68
C LEU A 10 2.14 16.00 3.62
N ALA A 11 3.02 15.34 4.37
CA ALA A 11 3.19 13.89 4.30
C ALA A 11 1.90 13.15 4.68
N LEU A 12 1.18 13.62 5.70
CA LEU A 12 -0.10 13.05 6.13
C LEU A 12 -1.15 13.14 5.01
N VAL A 13 -1.30 14.33 4.41
CA VAL A 13 -2.26 14.58 3.32
C VAL A 13 -1.91 13.74 2.09
N LYS A 14 -0.62 13.63 1.74
CA LYS A 14 -0.15 12.78 0.64
C LYS A 14 -0.50 11.31 0.89
N LYS A 15 -0.27 10.82 2.10
CA LYS A 15 -0.58 9.42 2.46
C LYS A 15 -2.09 9.15 2.41
N PHE A 16 -2.90 10.07 2.93
CA PHE A 16 -4.35 10.00 2.82
C PHE A 16 -4.82 9.91 1.36
N LYS A 17 -4.32 10.81 0.49
CA LYS A 17 -4.65 10.79 -0.95
C LYS A 17 -4.28 9.46 -1.61
N GLN A 18 -3.14 8.87 -1.26
CA GLN A 18 -2.73 7.57 -1.79
C GLN A 18 -3.66 6.43 -1.34
N ASP A 19 -4.03 6.40 -0.07
CA ASP A 19 -4.91 5.35 0.47
C ASP A 19 -6.33 5.48 -0.11
N LEU A 20 -6.84 6.70 -0.25
CA LEU A 20 -8.10 6.99 -0.93
C LEU A 20 -8.08 6.57 -2.40
N ALA A 21 -7.01 6.91 -3.14
CA ALA A 21 -6.85 6.50 -4.53
C ALA A 21 -6.83 4.97 -4.68
N ARG A 22 -6.15 4.26 -3.76
CA ARG A 22 -6.09 2.80 -3.75
C ARG A 22 -7.46 2.15 -3.56
N LEU A 23 -8.32 2.74 -2.71
CA LEU A 23 -9.68 2.27 -2.48
C LEU A 23 -10.60 2.56 -3.67
N ILE A 24 -10.51 3.76 -4.24
CA ILE A 24 -11.39 4.21 -5.32
C ILE A 24 -11.03 3.54 -6.66
N TYR A 25 -9.75 3.28 -6.93
CA TYR A 25 -9.26 2.83 -8.24
C TYR A 25 -10.06 1.66 -8.83
N LYS A 26 -10.32 0.60 -8.04
CA LYS A 26 -11.06 -0.57 -8.53
C LYS A 26 -12.51 -0.26 -8.85
N ILE A 27 -13.13 0.60 -8.05
CA ILE A 27 -14.53 1.01 -8.23
C ILE A 27 -14.63 1.95 -9.45
N GLN A 28 -13.66 2.84 -9.61
CA GLN A 28 -13.55 3.74 -10.75
C GLN A 28 -13.47 2.97 -12.06
N TYR A 29 -12.54 2.04 -12.14
CA TYR A 29 -12.35 1.20 -13.30
C TYR A 29 -13.64 0.45 -13.69
N ALA A 30 -14.36 -0.10 -12.70
CA ALA A 30 -15.61 -0.84 -12.95
C ALA A 30 -16.78 0.06 -13.38
N ILE A 31 -16.83 1.31 -12.92
CA ILE A 31 -17.89 2.27 -13.28
C ILE A 31 -17.61 2.84 -14.67
N GLU A 32 -16.38 3.29 -14.93
CA GLU A 32 -15.98 3.88 -16.20
C GLU A 32 -16.14 2.88 -17.35
N GLY A 33 -15.85 1.59 -17.13
CA GLY A 33 -16.08 0.54 -18.12
C GLY A 33 -17.56 0.31 -18.50
N LYS A 34 -18.52 0.91 -17.78
CA LYS A 34 -19.97 0.80 -18.06
C LYS A 34 -20.59 2.08 -18.61
N LEU A 35 -19.91 3.21 -18.49
CA LEU A 35 -20.42 4.51 -18.92
C LEU A 35 -20.13 4.72 -20.41
N LYS A 36 -21.00 5.44 -21.11
CA LYS A 36 -20.69 5.91 -22.46
C LYS A 36 -19.74 7.10 -22.38
N GLU A 37 -19.02 7.35 -23.48
CA GLU A 37 -18.11 8.48 -23.58
C GLU A 37 -18.86 9.81 -23.32
N GLY A 38 -18.34 10.62 -22.38
CA GLY A 38 -18.96 11.88 -21.97
C GLY A 38 -20.03 11.79 -20.87
N GLU A 39 -20.42 10.59 -20.42
CA GLU A 39 -21.37 10.43 -19.31
C GLU A 39 -20.66 10.43 -17.95
N TYR A 40 -21.23 11.17 -16.98
CA TYR A 40 -20.78 11.16 -15.59
C TYR A 40 -21.76 10.41 -14.70
N SER A 41 -21.23 9.51 -13.87
CA SER A 41 -22.07 8.76 -12.93
C SER A 41 -22.45 9.61 -11.70
N LYS A 42 -23.76 9.82 -11.49
CA LYS A 42 -24.29 10.43 -10.26
C LYS A 42 -24.09 9.55 -9.02
N LEU A 43 -23.79 8.25 -9.20
CA LEU A 43 -23.51 7.33 -8.11
C LEU A 43 -22.18 7.64 -7.43
N TRP A 44 -21.27 8.36 -8.12
CA TRP A 44 -19.95 8.72 -7.60
C TRP A 44 -20.01 9.41 -6.25
N ASN A 45 -20.89 10.39 -6.06
CA ASN A 45 -21.01 11.11 -4.79
C ASN A 45 -21.41 10.18 -3.64
N LYS A 46 -22.35 9.25 -3.89
CA LYS A 46 -22.78 8.27 -2.88
C LYS A 46 -21.66 7.28 -2.54
N ILE A 47 -20.89 6.86 -3.54
CA ILE A 47 -19.77 5.93 -3.36
C ILE A 47 -18.64 6.61 -2.60
N LEU A 48 -18.29 7.83 -2.98
CA LEU A 48 -17.24 8.60 -2.32
C LEU A 48 -17.59 8.82 -0.84
N GLN A 49 -18.84 9.18 -0.54
CA GLN A 49 -19.30 9.31 0.84
C GLN A 49 -19.12 8.00 1.63
N LYS A 50 -19.54 6.86 1.07
CA LYS A 50 -19.35 5.54 1.71
C LYS A 50 -17.87 5.21 1.96
N ILE A 51 -16.97 5.59 1.05
CA ILE A 51 -15.53 5.36 1.21
C ILE A 51 -14.97 6.25 2.32
N ILE A 52 -15.38 7.52 2.38
CA ILE A 52 -14.97 8.43 3.45
C ILE A 52 -15.48 7.92 4.80
N ASP A 53 -16.75 7.52 4.87
CA ASP A 53 -17.35 6.93 6.08
C ASP A 53 -16.60 5.65 6.50
N TYR A 54 -16.22 4.81 5.53
CA TYR A 54 -15.37 3.64 5.76
C TYR A 54 -14.01 4.07 6.35
N MET A 55 -13.32 5.04 5.76
CA MET A 55 -12.00 5.47 6.27
C MET A 55 -12.10 6.03 7.69
N ASN A 56 -13.18 6.75 8.01
CA ASN A 56 -13.39 7.34 9.33
C ASN A 56 -13.83 6.33 10.40
N ASN A 57 -14.55 5.27 10.00
CA ASN A 57 -15.15 4.29 10.91
C ASN A 57 -14.49 2.90 10.85
N ASN A 58 -13.28 2.80 10.31
CA ASN A 58 -12.48 1.59 10.42
C ASN A 58 -11.29 1.79 11.33
N LYS A 59 -11.02 0.77 12.15
CA LYS A 59 -9.85 0.76 13.03
C LYS A 59 -8.59 0.80 12.18
N THR A 60 -7.77 1.82 12.39
CA THR A 60 -6.49 1.89 11.69
C THR A 60 -5.44 1.11 12.46
N ARG A 61 -4.49 0.51 11.75
CA ARG A 61 -3.41 -0.28 12.36
C ARG A 61 -2.53 0.52 13.33
N LEU A 62 -2.44 1.84 13.12
CA LEU A 62 -1.53 2.73 13.85
C LEU A 62 -2.04 3.11 15.23
N ILE A 63 -3.35 3.34 15.38
CA ILE A 63 -3.98 3.73 16.65
C ILE A 63 -4.88 2.63 17.23
N ASP A 64 -5.15 1.57 16.46
CA ASP A 64 -6.07 0.48 16.80
C ASP A 64 -7.49 0.95 17.15
N MET A 65 -7.84 2.13 16.64
CA MET A 65 -9.03 2.89 17.02
C MET A 65 -9.62 3.54 15.77
N LEU A 66 -10.91 3.89 15.86
CA LEU A 66 -11.66 4.55 14.80
C LEU A 66 -11.19 6.01 14.69
N PRO A 67 -10.79 6.51 13.51
CA PRO A 67 -10.44 7.91 13.34
C PRO A 67 -11.52 8.89 13.80
N SER A 68 -12.80 8.57 13.58
CA SER A 68 -13.93 9.38 14.07
C SER A 68 -13.92 9.54 15.59
N TYR A 69 -13.68 8.46 16.31
CA TYR A 69 -13.54 8.49 17.76
C TYR A 69 -12.24 9.16 18.21
N ALA A 70 -11.14 8.92 17.51
CA ALA A 70 -9.82 9.50 17.79
C ALA A 70 -9.84 11.04 17.72
N MET A 71 -10.56 11.62 16.75
CA MET A 71 -10.75 13.08 16.64
C MET A 71 -11.47 13.68 17.86
N SER A 72 -12.30 12.90 18.56
CA SER A 72 -13.04 13.39 19.74
C SER A 72 -12.21 13.40 21.03
N LEU A 73 -11.10 12.66 21.08
CA LEU A 73 -10.31 12.45 22.30
C LEU A 73 -9.32 13.59 22.61
N GLY A 74 -9.10 14.53 21.69
CA GLY A 74 -8.13 15.63 21.82
C GLY A 74 -6.67 15.18 21.68
N GLU A 75 -6.30 14.09 22.33
CA GLU A 75 -4.99 13.43 22.22
C GLU A 75 -5.15 11.93 22.00
N VAL A 76 -4.27 11.37 21.18
CA VAL A 76 -4.31 9.95 20.81
C VAL A 76 -2.92 9.37 20.91
N ILE A 77 -2.75 8.40 21.80
CA ILE A 77 -1.49 7.68 21.95
C ILE A 77 -1.41 6.63 20.83
N PRO A 78 -0.40 6.69 19.95
CA PRO A 78 -0.24 5.70 18.90
C PRO A 78 0.12 4.34 19.48
N LYS A 79 -0.27 3.27 18.79
CA LYS A 79 0.13 1.91 19.15
C LYS A 79 1.65 1.83 19.17
N VAL A 80 2.19 1.22 20.23
CA VAL A 80 3.63 1.06 20.41
C VAL A 80 4.20 0.35 19.19
N SER A 81 5.07 1.05 18.45
CA SER A 81 5.77 0.47 17.32
C SER A 81 6.80 -0.53 17.86
N THR A 82 6.45 -1.82 17.82
CA THR A 82 7.40 -2.87 18.18
C THR A 82 8.43 -3.00 17.06
N LYS A 83 9.72 -2.79 17.39
CA LYS A 83 10.79 -3.14 16.47
C LYS A 83 10.63 -4.63 16.10
N PRO A 84 10.75 -4.99 14.82
CA PRO A 84 10.67 -6.38 14.42
C PRO A 84 11.80 -7.14 15.14
N LYS A 85 11.49 -8.33 15.68
CA LYS A 85 12.45 -9.15 16.43
C LYS A 85 13.60 -9.68 15.58
N ARG A 86 13.50 -9.56 14.25
CA ARG A 86 14.54 -10.01 13.32
C ARG A 86 15.70 -9.00 13.27
N PRO A 87 16.96 -9.47 13.18
CA PRO A 87 18.08 -8.60 12.85
C PRO A 87 17.85 -8.01 11.46
N ILE A 88 17.58 -6.70 11.38
CA ILE A 88 17.56 -5.96 10.12
C ILE A 88 19.00 -5.50 9.84
N GLY A 89 19.59 -5.96 8.74
CA GLY A 89 20.92 -5.54 8.27
C GLY A 89 22.14 -6.12 9.01
N LYS A 90 21.98 -6.96 10.04
CA LYS A 90 23.12 -7.65 10.69
C LYS A 90 23.47 -8.99 10.03
N ASP A 91 22.46 -9.82 9.76
CA ASP A 91 22.61 -11.16 9.18
C ASP A 91 22.00 -11.25 7.76
N GLU A 92 21.53 -10.13 7.21
CA GLU A 92 21.16 -10.07 5.80
C GLU A 92 22.45 -10.08 4.99
N SER A 93 22.65 -11.09 4.15
CA SER A 93 23.80 -11.17 3.25
C SER A 93 23.86 -9.90 2.41
N LEU A 94 24.85 -9.03 2.67
CA LEU A 94 25.12 -7.88 1.83
C LEU A 94 25.41 -8.39 0.41
N LEU A 95 24.68 -7.90 -0.59
CA LEU A 95 25.07 -8.10 -1.98
C LEU A 95 26.51 -7.56 -2.12
N GLN A 96 27.44 -8.43 -2.49
CA GLN A 96 28.85 -8.07 -2.62
C GLN A 96 28.94 -6.83 -3.52
N LYS A 97 29.54 -5.74 -3.00
CA LYS A 97 29.68 -4.43 -3.68
C LYS A 97 30.59 -4.46 -4.93
N ARG A 98 30.78 -5.60 -5.58
CA ARG A 98 31.39 -5.69 -6.91
C ARG A 98 30.27 -5.64 -7.94
N LEU A 99 30.24 -4.56 -8.72
CA LEU A 99 29.31 -4.30 -9.81
C LEU A 99 29.46 -5.37 -10.92
N ILE A 100 28.95 -6.57 -10.68
CA ILE A 100 28.54 -7.45 -11.76
C ILE A 100 27.04 -7.22 -11.87
N PRO A 101 26.54 -6.56 -12.93
CA PRO A 101 25.11 -6.44 -13.11
C PRO A 101 24.51 -7.85 -13.20
N VAL A 102 23.64 -8.18 -12.26
CA VAL A 102 22.99 -9.49 -12.20
C VAL A 102 21.59 -9.35 -12.73
N LEU A 103 21.24 -10.10 -13.77
CA LEU A 103 19.85 -10.19 -14.22
C LEU A 103 19.15 -11.35 -13.52
N TYR A 104 17.93 -11.10 -13.05
CA TYR A 104 17.06 -12.13 -12.50
C TYR A 104 15.95 -12.40 -13.52
N TYR A 105 15.98 -13.58 -14.12
CA TYR A 105 14.92 -14.04 -15.01
C TYR A 105 13.90 -14.85 -14.21
N LEU A 106 12.62 -14.61 -14.47
CA LEU A 106 11.57 -15.53 -14.06
C LEU A 106 11.71 -16.78 -14.95
N GLU A 107 11.77 -17.98 -14.36
CA GLU A 107 11.72 -19.19 -15.18
C GLU A 107 10.39 -19.27 -15.93
N ASP A 108 10.44 -19.59 -17.22
CA ASP A 108 9.28 -19.77 -18.10
C ASP A 108 8.49 -21.07 -17.79
N GLU A 109 8.38 -21.45 -16.51
CA GLU A 109 7.47 -22.51 -16.14
C GLU A 109 6.03 -22.06 -16.42
N PRO A 110 5.20 -22.89 -17.08
CA PRO A 110 3.80 -22.57 -17.31
C PRO A 110 3.13 -22.27 -15.98
N ILE A 111 2.45 -21.11 -15.92
CA ILE A 111 1.72 -20.62 -14.74
C ILE A 111 0.42 -21.44 -14.58
N ASP A 112 0.53 -22.77 -14.51
CA ASP A 112 -0.62 -23.68 -14.45
C ASP A 112 -1.20 -23.82 -13.05
N SER A 113 -0.69 -23.06 -12.06
CA SER A 113 -1.44 -22.94 -10.82
C SER A 113 -1.25 -21.59 -10.15
N THR A 114 -2.34 -20.83 -10.02
CA THR A 114 -2.47 -19.63 -9.19
C THR A 114 -2.20 -19.87 -7.69
N LYS A 115 -1.75 -21.08 -7.30
CA LYS A 115 -1.37 -21.45 -5.93
C LYS A 115 -0.28 -20.55 -5.35
N HIS A 116 0.65 -20.06 -6.18
CA HIS A 116 1.69 -19.12 -5.72
C HIS A 116 1.16 -17.71 -5.42
N LEU A 117 -0.07 -17.36 -5.77
CA LEU A 117 -0.68 -16.07 -5.42
C LEU A 117 -1.39 -16.08 -4.06
N ILE A 118 -1.67 -17.26 -3.49
CA ILE A 118 -2.57 -17.41 -2.33
C ILE A 118 -1.85 -17.93 -1.07
N GLY A 119 -0.62 -18.44 -1.16
CA GLY A 119 0.08 -19.06 -0.02
C GLY A 119 1.38 -18.34 0.38
N ARG A 120 1.63 -18.26 1.69
CA ARG A 120 2.89 -17.82 2.34
C ARG A 120 4.14 -18.18 1.52
N ASN A 121 4.91 -17.16 1.13
CA ASN A 121 6.23 -17.27 0.48
C ASN A 121 6.29 -18.33 -0.64
N PRO A 122 5.74 -18.06 -1.83
CA PRO A 122 6.11 -18.84 -3.00
C PRO A 122 7.60 -18.59 -3.25
N LYS A 123 8.45 -19.61 -3.04
CA LYS A 123 9.82 -19.60 -3.56
C LYS A 123 9.69 -19.61 -5.08
N ARG A 124 9.55 -18.44 -5.72
CA ARG A 124 9.66 -18.34 -7.17
C ARG A 124 11.08 -18.76 -7.54
N PRO A 125 11.27 -19.72 -8.45
CA PRO A 125 12.58 -19.98 -8.98
C PRO A 125 12.94 -18.80 -9.89
N PHE A 126 13.89 -18.00 -9.42
CA PHE A 126 14.53 -16.98 -10.25
C PHE A 126 15.88 -17.53 -10.68
N LYS A 127 16.15 -17.51 -11.99
CA LYS A 127 17.50 -17.77 -12.48
C LYS A 127 18.33 -16.51 -12.34
N ARG A 128 19.50 -16.67 -11.73
CA ARG A 128 20.49 -15.62 -11.53
C ARG A 128 21.53 -15.72 -12.63
N GLU A 129 21.64 -14.69 -13.46
CA GLU A 129 22.69 -14.59 -14.47
C GLU A 129 23.61 -13.41 -14.14
N GLU A 130 24.91 -13.67 -14.04
CA GLU A 130 25.94 -12.67 -13.81
C GLU A 130 26.42 -12.15 -15.17
N LEU A 131 26.18 -10.86 -15.47
CA LEU A 131 26.65 -10.24 -16.71
C LEU A 131 28.11 -9.81 -16.52
N GLN A 132 29.04 -10.50 -17.19
CA GLN A 132 30.47 -10.13 -17.25
C GLN A 132 30.73 -8.91 -18.13
#